data_AF-A0A2M9IGP5-F1
#
_entry.id   AF-A0A2M9IGP5-F1
#
_cell.length_a   1.000
_cell.length_b   1.000
_cell.length_c   1.000
_cell.angle_alpha   90.00
_cell.angle_beta   90.00
_cell.angle_gamma   90.00
#
_symmetry.space_group_name_H-M   'P 1'
#
loop_
_entity.id
_entity.type
_entity.pdbx_description
1 polymer ?
#
loop_
_entity_poly.entity_id
_entity_poly.type
_entity_poly.pdbx_seq_one_letter_code
_entity_poly.pdbx_strand_id
1 'polypeptide(L)'
;MRLTEARRRGRRRDRDRPLLISRWSETADRRLTPLQRSLLITWISFGVTFGTVRVITHGIRGGWLPWGNISAGGEHVHHYNIGIATLTGVGLIAVRGDERAVGHPAVAAAYGCGTALICDEFALLLDLQDVYWAKQGRISVDVSLGVLSVLGAYLTAKPFWHEIGRVTRHHIVTAATHRGATA
;
A
#
# COMPACT_ATOMS: atom_id res chain seq x y z
N MET A 1 35.78 37.75 -20.99
CA MET A 1 34.89 36.73 -21.62
C MET A 1 34.95 35.33 -20.97
N ARG A 2 36.03 34.91 -20.28
CA ARG A 2 36.15 33.56 -19.66
C ARG A 2 35.35 33.33 -18.36
N LEU A 3 35.03 34.38 -17.60
CA LEU A 3 34.33 34.25 -16.31
C LEU A 3 32.84 33.89 -16.46
N THR A 4 32.21 34.27 -17.57
CA THR A 4 30.80 33.98 -17.88
C THR A 4 30.57 32.51 -18.27
N GLU A 5 31.55 31.86 -18.91
CA GLU A 5 31.48 30.45 -19.27
C GLU A 5 31.64 29.53 -18.07
N ALA A 6 32.55 29.84 -17.14
CA ALA A 6 32.71 29.08 -15.90
C ALA A 6 31.43 29.14 -15.04
N ARG A 7 30.81 30.31 -14.95
CA ARG A 7 29.54 30.51 -14.22
C ARG A 7 28.35 29.81 -14.92
N ARG A 8 28.32 29.78 -16.26
CA ARG A 8 27.33 29.01 -17.03
C ARG A 8 27.53 27.50 -16.92
N ARG A 9 28.77 27.01 -16.87
CA ARG A 9 29.09 25.58 -16.67
C ARG A 9 28.73 25.10 -15.27
N GLY A 10 29.00 25.89 -14.23
CA GLY A 10 28.59 25.59 -12.86
C GLY A 10 27.08 25.51 -12.69
N ARG A 11 26.33 26.40 -13.35
CA ARG A 11 24.85 26.46 -13.29
C ARG A 11 24.15 25.37 -14.10
N ARG A 12 24.80 24.81 -15.13
CA ARG A 12 24.31 23.62 -15.86
C ARG A 12 24.48 22.34 -15.03
N ARG A 13 25.63 22.19 -14.35
CA ARG A 13 25.98 20.98 -13.59
C ARG A 13 25.06 20.72 -12.38
N ASP A 14 24.45 21.77 -11.83
CA ASP A 14 23.51 21.67 -10.71
C ASP A 14 22.07 21.36 -11.15
N ARG A 15 21.75 21.58 -12.42
CA ARG A 15 20.41 21.31 -13.00
C ARG A 15 20.21 19.85 -13.40
N ASP A 16 21.31 19.11 -13.55
CA ASP A 16 21.33 17.71 -13.97
C ASP A 16 21.46 16.72 -12.79
N ARG A 17 21.35 17.19 -11.55
CA ARG A 17 21.33 16.29 -10.40
C ARG A 17 19.95 15.60 -10.34
N PRO A 18 19.87 14.28 -10.57
CA PRO A 18 18.60 13.58 -10.48
C PRO A 18 18.02 13.75 -9.08
N LEU A 19 16.72 14.08 -9.01
CA LEU A 19 15.99 14.24 -7.76
C LEU A 19 16.19 13.02 -6.86
N LEU A 20 16.25 13.20 -5.54
CA LEU A 20 16.50 12.07 -4.61
C LEU A 20 15.51 10.90 -4.83
N ILE A 21 14.26 11.21 -5.15
CA ILE A 21 13.22 10.23 -5.49
C ILE A 21 13.62 9.35 -6.69
N SER A 22 14.23 9.93 -7.73
CA SER A 22 14.67 9.17 -8.90
C SER A 22 15.82 8.21 -8.57
N ARG A 23 16.73 8.61 -7.67
CA ARG A 23 17.80 7.72 -7.17
C ARG A 23 17.24 6.59 -6.31
N TRP A 24 16.22 6.87 -5.50
CA TRP A 24 15.53 5.85 -4.70
C TRP A 24 14.78 4.86 -5.58
N SER A 25 14.07 5.34 -6.62
CA SER A 25 13.43 4.48 -7.61
C SER A 25 14.45 3.57 -8.29
N GLU A 26 15.56 4.13 -8.77
CA GLU A 26 16.61 3.36 -9.42
C GLU A 26 17.23 2.30 -8.49
N THR A 27 17.37 2.63 -7.20
CA THR A 27 17.86 1.68 -6.20
C THR A 27 16.85 0.57 -5.95
N ALA A 28 15.56 0.91 -5.82
CA ALA A 28 14.48 -0.06 -5.66
C ALA A 28 14.42 -1.02 -6.86
N ASP A 29 14.52 -0.49 -8.08
CA ASP A 29 14.50 -1.27 -9.31
C ASP A 29 15.70 -2.24 -9.41
N ARG A 30 16.85 -1.87 -8.84
CA ARG A 30 18.06 -2.72 -8.82
C ARG A 30 18.05 -3.78 -7.72
N ARG A 31 17.33 -3.57 -6.62
CA ARG A 31 17.47 -4.38 -5.39
C ARG A 31 16.22 -5.19 -5.04
N LEU A 32 15.05 -4.83 -5.57
CA LEU A 32 13.79 -5.49 -5.29
C LEU A 32 13.29 -6.24 -6.52
N THR A 33 12.69 -7.41 -6.30
CA THR A 33 11.91 -8.05 -7.37
C THR A 33 10.65 -7.22 -7.67
N PRO A 34 10.02 -7.38 -8.85
CA PRO A 34 8.78 -6.68 -9.17
C PRO A 34 7.71 -6.85 -8.09
N LEU A 35 7.55 -8.06 -7.56
CA LEU A 35 6.64 -8.36 -6.44
C LEU A 35 7.00 -7.57 -5.18
N GLN A 36 8.27 -7.60 -4.74
CA GLN A 36 8.70 -6.90 -3.54
C GLN A 36 8.49 -5.39 -3.66
N ARG A 37 8.76 -4.83 -4.84
CA ARG A 37 8.55 -3.42 -5.13
C ARG A 37 7.08 -3.04 -5.04
N SER A 38 6.19 -3.80 -5.68
CA SER A 38 4.75 -3.57 -5.59
C SER A 38 4.26 -3.69 -4.14
N LEU A 39 4.66 -4.72 -3.41
CA LEU A 39 4.27 -4.89 -2.00
C LEU A 39 4.79 -3.77 -1.10
N LEU A 40 6.02 -3.29 -1.32
CA LEU A 40 6.58 -2.17 -0.57
C LEU A 40 5.81 -0.87 -0.85
N ILE A 41 5.49 -0.59 -2.12
CA ILE A 41 4.70 0.57 -2.50
C ILE A 41 3.31 0.50 -1.88
N THR A 42 2.64 -0.66 -1.97
CA THR A 42 1.35 -0.92 -1.32
C THR A 42 1.42 -0.68 0.19
N TRP A 43 2.45 -1.21 0.85
CA TRP A 43 2.61 -1.08 2.30
C TRP A 43 2.82 0.38 2.74
N ILE A 44 3.67 1.11 2.03
CA ILE A 44 3.92 2.54 2.30
C ILE A 44 2.65 3.35 2.02
N SER A 45 2.01 3.16 0.86
CA SER A 45 0.81 3.92 0.49
C SER A 45 -0.35 3.65 1.44
N PHE A 46 -0.53 2.40 1.87
CA PHE A 46 -1.48 2.03 2.91
C PHE A 46 -1.20 2.78 4.22
N GLY A 47 0.02 2.68 4.76
CA GLY A 47 0.36 3.28 6.06
C GLY A 47 0.24 4.80 6.06
N VAL A 48 0.72 5.45 4.99
CA VAL A 48 0.62 6.90 4.82
C VAL A 48 -0.85 7.32 4.70
N THR A 49 -1.65 6.60 3.92
CA THR A 49 -3.07 6.93 3.71
C THR A 49 -3.87 6.76 5.01
N PHE A 50 -3.72 5.61 5.68
CA PHE A 50 -4.38 5.33 6.95
C PHE A 50 -4.03 6.38 8.02
N GLY A 51 -2.73 6.67 8.18
CA GLY A 51 -2.28 7.70 9.13
C GLY A 51 -2.82 9.09 8.78
N THR A 52 -2.79 9.46 7.49
CA THR A 52 -3.30 10.76 7.02
C THR A 52 -4.80 10.92 7.29
N VAL A 53 -5.60 9.93 6.91
CA VAL A 53 -7.05 9.95 7.11
C VAL A 53 -7.39 9.98 8.59
N ARG A 54 -6.67 9.23 9.44
CA ARG A 54 -6.82 9.30 10.89
C ARG A 54 -6.52 10.68 11.45
N VAL A 55 -5.42 11.30 11.03
CA VAL A 55 -5.05 12.65 11.46
C VAL A 55 -6.13 13.66 11.05
N ILE A 56 -6.60 13.58 9.80
CA ILE A 56 -7.65 14.48 9.29
C ILE A 56 -8.95 14.29 10.07
N THR A 57 -9.45 13.06 10.20
CA THR A 57 -10.71 12.77 10.90
C THR A 57 -10.66 13.17 12.38
N HIS A 58 -9.54 12.93 13.06
CA HIS A 58 -9.33 13.40 14.43
C HIS A 58 -9.28 14.92 14.50
N GLY A 59 -8.73 15.58 13.47
CA GLY A 59 -8.67 17.03 13.38
C GLY A 59 -10.00 17.71 13.17
N ILE A 60 -10.82 17.16 12.29
CA ILE A 60 -12.19 17.62 12.08
C ILE A 60 -13.00 17.42 13.37
N ARG A 61 -12.92 16.23 14.00
CA ARG A 61 -13.64 15.93 15.24
C ARG A 61 -13.17 16.79 16.42
N GLY A 62 -11.88 17.12 16.48
CA GLY A 62 -11.29 17.96 17.51
C GLY A 62 -11.42 19.47 17.25
N GLY A 63 -11.97 19.87 16.10
CA GLY A 63 -12.20 21.28 15.74
C GLY A 63 -10.92 22.09 15.44
N TRP A 64 -9.75 21.46 15.30
CA TRP A 64 -8.49 22.15 15.00
C TRP A 64 -8.15 22.18 13.51
N LEU A 65 -8.97 21.53 12.68
CA LEU A 65 -8.84 21.53 11.23
C LEU A 65 -10.04 22.26 10.61
N PRO A 66 -9.84 23.17 9.65
CA PRO A 66 -10.91 24.00 9.09
C PRO A 66 -11.80 23.25 8.07
N TRP A 67 -11.66 21.93 7.96
CA TRP A 67 -12.39 21.11 7.01
C TRP A 67 -13.64 20.49 7.64
N GLY A 68 -14.65 20.29 6.81
CA GLY A 68 -15.88 19.57 7.16
C GLY A 68 -15.93 18.19 6.51
N ASN A 69 -16.94 17.43 6.92
CA ASN A 69 -17.29 16.16 6.32
C ASN A 69 -17.71 16.30 4.86
N ILE A 70 -17.50 15.25 4.05
CA ILE A 70 -17.92 15.22 2.64
C ILE A 70 -19.37 14.74 2.58
N SER A 71 -20.28 15.52 1.98
CA SER A 71 -21.69 15.14 1.87
C SER A 71 -22.20 15.20 0.44
N ALA A 72 -23.11 14.30 0.10
CA ALA A 72 -23.83 14.27 -1.18
C ALA A 72 -25.33 14.09 -0.92
N GLY A 73 -26.18 14.97 -1.46
CA GLY A 73 -27.63 14.89 -1.25
C GLY A 73 -28.10 15.07 0.20
N GLY A 74 -27.25 15.63 1.08
CA GLY A 74 -27.53 15.78 2.52
C GLY A 74 -26.99 14.64 3.39
N GLU A 75 -26.48 13.57 2.80
CA GLU A 75 -25.92 12.42 3.51
C GLU A 75 -24.40 12.44 3.53
N HIS A 76 -23.80 11.96 4.63
CA HIS A 76 -22.35 11.89 4.78
C HIS A 76 -21.77 10.76 3.92
N VAL A 77 -20.85 11.10 3.02
CA VAL A 77 -20.14 10.13 2.19
C VAL A 77 -18.93 9.64 2.96
N HIS A 78 -19.06 8.41 3.47
CA HIS A 78 -17.96 7.67 4.06
C HIS A 78 -16.84 7.43 3.04
N HIS A 79 -15.60 7.58 3.49
CA HIS A 79 -14.43 7.51 2.62
C HIS A 79 -14.08 6.08 2.21
N TYR A 80 -14.62 5.05 2.88
CA TYR A 80 -14.55 3.67 2.39
C TYR A 80 -15.16 3.53 0.98
N ASN A 81 -16.16 4.35 0.60
CA ASN A 81 -16.75 4.31 -0.73
C ASN A 81 -15.74 4.69 -1.82
N ILE A 82 -14.87 5.67 -1.53
CA ILE A 82 -13.75 6.05 -2.41
C ILE A 82 -12.75 4.90 -2.49
N GLY A 83 -12.51 4.22 -1.37
CA GLY A 83 -11.69 3.02 -1.32
C GLY A 83 -12.23 1.90 -2.22
N ILE A 84 -13.53 1.60 -2.14
CA ILE A 84 -14.20 0.61 -2.99
C ILE A 84 -14.05 0.99 -4.47
N ALA A 85 -14.39 2.23 -4.85
CA ALA A 85 -14.27 2.69 -6.23
C ALA A 85 -12.83 2.57 -6.76
N THR A 86 -11.85 2.91 -5.92
CA THR A 86 -10.42 2.77 -6.25
C THR A 86 -10.05 1.31 -6.48
N LEU A 87 -10.45 0.39 -5.60
CA LEU A 87 -10.18 -1.03 -5.73
C LEU A 87 -10.92 -1.67 -6.91
N THR A 88 -12.12 -1.20 -7.25
CA THR A 88 -12.82 -1.61 -8.48
C THR A 88 -12.01 -1.25 -9.72
N GLY A 89 -11.44 -0.03 -9.77
CA GLY A 89 -10.56 0.39 -10.87
C GLY A 89 -9.28 -0.44 -10.95
N VAL A 90 -8.64 -0.72 -9.81
CA VAL A 90 -7.47 -1.62 -9.75
C VAL A 90 -7.83 -3.03 -10.21
N GLY A 91 -8.98 -3.56 -9.78
CA GLY A 91 -9.50 -4.86 -10.20
C GLY A 91 -9.74 -4.91 -11.71
N LEU A 92 -10.27 -3.84 -12.30
CA LEU A 92 -10.46 -3.76 -13.76
C LEU A 92 -9.13 -3.81 -14.51
N ILE A 93 -8.10 -3.11 -14.02
CA ILE A 93 -6.74 -3.18 -14.60
C ILE A 93 -6.20 -4.62 -14.51
N ALA A 94 -6.39 -5.28 -13.36
CA ALA A 94 -5.96 -6.66 -13.16
C ALA A 94 -6.67 -7.64 -14.10
N VAL A 95 -8.00 -7.53 -14.23
CA VAL A 95 -8.82 -8.36 -15.13
C VAL A 95 -8.45 -8.17 -16.59
N ARG A 96 -8.09 -6.94 -17.00
CA ARG A 96 -7.61 -6.67 -18.35
C ARG A 96 -6.32 -7.42 -18.67
N GLY A 97 -5.50 -7.75 -17.67
CA GLY A 97 -4.34 -8.63 -17.81
C GLY A 97 -3.15 -8.02 -18.57
N ASP A 98 -3.16 -6.72 -18.85
CA ASP A 98 -2.01 -6.05 -19.48
C ASP A 98 -0.84 -5.98 -18.50
N GLU A 99 0.22 -6.77 -18.73
CA GLU A 99 1.34 -6.91 -17.78
C GLU A 99 2.00 -5.57 -17.43
N ARG A 100 2.08 -4.66 -18.40
CA ARG A 100 2.68 -3.33 -18.20
C ARG A 100 1.80 -2.47 -17.29
N ALA A 101 0.49 -2.49 -17.48
CA ALA A 101 -0.45 -1.76 -16.64
C ALA A 101 -0.52 -2.37 -15.24
N VAL A 102 -0.63 -3.69 -15.12
CA VAL A 102 -0.69 -4.41 -13.83
C VAL A 102 0.60 -4.23 -13.03
N GLY A 103 1.76 -4.27 -13.69
CA GLY A 103 3.06 -4.03 -13.06
C GLY A 103 3.37 -2.57 -12.73
N HIS A 104 2.48 -1.63 -13.08
CA HIS A 104 2.75 -0.21 -12.90
C HIS A 104 2.70 0.19 -11.41
N PRO A 105 3.68 0.97 -10.89
CA PRO A 105 3.72 1.42 -9.49
C PRO A 105 2.44 2.06 -8.98
N ALA A 106 1.75 2.79 -9.86
CA ALA A 106 0.51 3.47 -9.52
C ALA A 106 -0.61 2.49 -9.14
N VAL A 107 -0.63 1.28 -9.70
CA VAL A 107 -1.62 0.25 -9.35
C VAL A 107 -1.39 -0.25 -7.92
N ALA A 108 -0.12 -0.51 -7.55
CA ALA A 108 0.23 -0.88 -6.18
C ALA A 108 -0.09 0.25 -5.19
N ALA A 109 0.23 1.51 -5.55
CA ALA A 109 -0.08 2.66 -4.73
C ALA A 109 -1.59 2.83 -4.53
N ALA A 110 -2.36 2.79 -5.61
CA ALA A 110 -3.82 2.89 -5.59
C ALA A 110 -4.46 1.75 -4.81
N TYR A 111 -3.95 0.52 -4.95
CA TYR A 111 -4.39 -0.62 -4.15
C TYR A 111 -4.19 -0.35 -2.66
N GLY A 112 -2.98 0.02 -2.22
CA GLY A 112 -2.72 0.30 -0.81
C GLY A 112 -3.54 1.48 -0.25
N CYS A 113 -3.72 2.56 -1.02
CA CYS A 113 -4.59 3.67 -0.62
C CYS A 113 -6.06 3.23 -0.49
N GLY A 114 -6.58 2.51 -1.49
CA GLY A 114 -7.97 2.03 -1.49
C GLY A 114 -8.25 1.08 -0.34
N THR A 115 -7.35 0.14 -0.08
CA THR A 115 -7.44 -0.76 1.07
C THR A 115 -7.38 0.01 2.40
N ALA A 116 -6.51 1.02 2.53
CA ALA A 116 -6.43 1.83 3.75
C ALA A 116 -7.73 2.59 4.05
N LEU A 117 -8.38 3.16 3.03
CA LEU A 117 -9.66 3.85 3.17
C LEU A 117 -10.77 2.91 3.64
N ILE A 118 -10.78 1.68 3.15
CA ILE A 118 -11.74 0.64 3.59
C ILE A 118 -11.43 0.20 5.02
N CYS A 119 -10.15 -0.05 5.34
CA CYS A 119 -9.73 -0.49 6.66
C CYS A 119 -10.01 0.56 7.75
N ASP A 120 -9.92 1.86 7.42
CA ASP A 120 -10.16 2.92 8.40
C ASP A 120 -11.60 2.95 8.93
N GLU A 121 -12.57 2.61 8.07
CA GLU A 121 -13.99 2.50 8.40
C GLU A 121 -14.46 1.04 8.50
N PHE A 122 -13.54 0.09 8.66
CA PHE A 122 -13.87 -1.34 8.69
C PHE A 122 -14.95 -1.70 9.72
N ALA A 123 -14.93 -1.06 10.90
CA ALA A 123 -15.96 -1.26 11.90
C ALA A 123 -17.38 -0.93 11.39
N LEU A 124 -17.54 0.09 10.54
CA LEU A 124 -18.83 0.48 9.94
C LEU A 124 -19.26 -0.52 8.86
N LEU A 125 -18.32 -1.14 8.15
CA LEU A 125 -18.62 -2.18 7.15
C LEU A 125 -19.09 -3.49 7.78
N LEU A 126 -18.58 -3.82 8.98
CA LEU A 126 -18.97 -5.03 9.69
C LEU A 126 -20.34 -4.91 10.37
N ASP A 127 -20.68 -3.73 10.89
CA ASP A 127 -21.90 -3.53 11.66
C ASP A 127 -22.65 -2.31 11.12
N LEU A 128 -23.50 -2.58 10.12
CA LEU A 128 -24.26 -1.58 9.35
C LEU A 128 -25.42 -0.97 10.17
N GLN A 129 -25.66 -1.45 11.39
CA GLN A 129 -26.76 -1.05 12.28
C GLN A 129 -26.20 -0.31 13.50
N ASP A 130 -26.31 1.01 13.44
CA ASP A 130 -25.81 2.00 14.39
C ASP A 130 -26.39 1.87 15.81
N VAL A 131 -25.94 0.93 16.66
CA VAL A 131 -25.98 1.08 18.14
C VAL A 131 -25.05 0.08 18.83
N TYR A 132 -24.38 0.55 19.89
CA TYR A 132 -23.65 -0.16 20.94
C TYR A 132 -22.12 -0.33 20.81
N TRP A 133 -21.47 0.19 21.84
CA TRP A 133 -20.05 0.15 22.21
C TRP A 133 -19.14 1.19 21.55
N ALA A 134 -18.93 2.29 22.27
CA ALA A 134 -18.07 3.44 22.02
C ALA A 134 -16.55 3.16 21.83
N LYS A 135 -16.17 2.05 21.20
CA LYS A 135 -14.79 1.66 20.87
C LYS A 135 -14.59 1.23 19.41
N GLN A 136 -15.50 1.58 18.46
CA GLN A 136 -15.35 1.22 17.03
C GLN A 136 -14.04 1.71 16.39
N GLY A 137 -13.51 2.87 16.82
CA GLY A 137 -12.21 3.34 16.34
C GLY A 137 -11.07 2.35 16.58
N ARG A 138 -11.15 1.51 17.62
CA ARG A 138 -10.11 0.54 17.96
C ARG A 138 -10.10 -0.66 17.01
N ILE A 139 -11.26 -1.17 16.60
CA ILE A 139 -11.32 -2.33 15.68
C ILE A 139 -10.70 -1.96 14.33
N SER A 140 -11.08 -0.82 13.75
CA SER A 140 -10.48 -0.36 12.50
C SER A 140 -8.96 -0.15 12.63
N VAL A 141 -8.49 0.34 13.79
CA VAL A 141 -7.05 0.47 14.09
C VAL A 141 -6.39 -0.89 14.19
N ASP A 142 -6.95 -1.84 14.96
CA ASP A 142 -6.39 -3.18 15.16
C ASP A 142 -6.28 -3.93 13.82
N VAL A 143 -7.29 -3.83 12.96
CA VAL A 143 -7.27 -4.40 11.60
C VAL A 143 -6.21 -3.72 10.74
N SER A 144 -6.14 -2.39 10.74
CA SER A 144 -5.15 -1.65 9.94
C SER A 144 -3.72 -1.93 10.38
N LEU A 145 -3.47 -2.00 11.69
CA LEU A 145 -2.19 -2.39 12.26
C LEU A 145 -1.88 -3.86 11.99
N GLY A 146 -2.88 -4.74 11.98
CA GLY A 146 -2.74 -6.13 11.56
C GLY A 146 -2.26 -6.25 10.11
N VAL A 147 -2.91 -5.54 9.19
CA VAL A 147 -2.50 -5.48 7.76
C VAL A 147 -1.08 -4.95 7.63
N LEU A 148 -0.75 -3.83 8.29
CA LEU A 148 0.61 -3.26 8.29
C LEU A 148 1.65 -4.24 8.84
N SER A 149 1.32 -4.93 9.93
CA SER A 149 2.22 -5.88 10.60
C SER A 149 2.49 -7.10 9.74
N VAL A 150 1.46 -7.68 9.13
CA VAL A 150 1.59 -8.86 8.25
C VAL A 150 2.42 -8.51 7.01
N LEU A 151 2.11 -7.41 6.33
CA LEU A 151 2.87 -6.98 5.15
C LEU A 151 4.32 -6.62 5.53
N GLY A 152 4.52 -5.90 6.62
CA GLY A 152 5.85 -5.51 7.12
C GLY A 152 6.70 -6.73 7.50
N ALA A 153 6.10 -7.72 8.19
CA ALA A 153 6.76 -8.98 8.53
C ALA A 153 7.14 -9.78 7.27
N TYR A 154 6.26 -9.81 6.27
CA TYR A 154 6.57 -10.45 4.99
C TYR A 154 7.77 -9.81 4.30
N LEU A 155 7.78 -8.48 4.21
CA LEU A 155 8.86 -7.73 3.56
C LEU A 155 10.20 -7.86 4.29
N THR A 156 10.19 -7.93 5.62
CA THR A 156 11.40 -7.98 6.45
C THR A 156 11.99 -9.39 6.55
N ALA A 157 11.15 -10.43 6.63
CA ALA A 157 11.59 -11.81 6.85
C ALA A 157 11.70 -12.64 5.55
N LYS A 158 12.07 -12.02 4.42
CA LYS A 158 12.17 -12.71 3.12
C LYS A 158 12.95 -14.04 3.15
N PRO A 159 14.18 -14.12 3.72
CA PRO A 159 14.94 -15.37 3.72
C PRO A 159 14.22 -16.49 4.47
N PHE A 160 13.55 -16.15 5.57
CA PHE A 160 12.76 -17.10 6.36
C PHE A 160 11.59 -17.66 5.56
N TRP A 161 10.82 -16.81 4.86
CA TRP A 161 9.70 -17.28 4.03
C TRP A 161 10.15 -18.15 2.87
N HIS A 162 11.28 -17.81 2.26
CA HIS A 162 11.88 -18.61 1.20
C HIS A 162 12.27 -20.00 1.69
N GLU A 163 12.87 -20.07 2.89
CA GLU A 163 13.30 -21.31 3.51
C GLU A 163 12.12 -22.19 3.92
N ILE A 164 11.06 -21.61 4.50
CA ILE A 164 9.81 -22.34 4.77
C ILE A 164 9.26 -22.98 3.50
N GLY A 165 9.19 -22.23 2.40
CA GLY A 165 8.71 -22.75 1.12
C GLY A 165 9.57 -23.90 0.59
N ARG A 166 10.90 -23.77 0.70
CA ARG A 166 11.87 -24.79 0.28
C ARG A 166 11.69 -26.09 1.07
N VAL A 167 11.65 -25.99 2.40
CA VAL A 167 11.47 -27.13 3.31
C VAL A 167 10.12 -27.80 3.07
N THR A 168 9.05 -27.01 2.98
CA THR A 168 7.69 -27.52 2.76
C THR A 168 7.57 -28.27 1.43
N ARG A 169 8.08 -27.69 0.33
CA ARG A 169 8.08 -28.34 -0.99
C ARG A 169 8.84 -29.66 -0.95
N HIS A 170 10.01 -29.69 -0.30
CA HIS A 170 10.81 -30.90 -0.20
C HIS A 170 10.05 -32.01 0.52
N HIS A 171 9.38 -31.71 1.65
CA HIS A 171 8.56 -32.70 2.36
C HIS A 171 7.39 -33.22 1.53
N ILE A 172 6.68 -32.36 0.80
CA ILE A 172 5.54 -32.77 -0.04
C ILE A 172 6.01 -33.69 -1.17
N VAL A 173 7.10 -33.35 -1.85
CA VAL A 173 7.64 -34.16 -2.95
C VAL A 173 8.10 -35.52 -2.44
N THR A 174 8.85 -35.55 -1.34
CA THR A 174 9.33 -36.80 -0.73
C THR A 174 8.18 -37.68 -0.26
N ALA A 175 7.13 -37.10 0.34
CA ALA A 175 5.93 -37.84 0.74
C ALA A 175 5.12 -38.40 -0.46
N ALA A 176 5.05 -37.67 -1.57
CA ALA A 176 4.39 -38.11 -2.79
C ALA A 176 5.16 -39.25 -3.48
N THR A 177 6.49 -39.17 -3.56
CA THR A 177 7.34 -40.25 -4.10
C THR A 177 7.26 -41.54 -3.29
N HIS A 178 7.17 -41.44 -1.96
CA HIS A 178 7.00 -42.63 -1.11
C HIS A 178 5.64 -43.31 -1.30
N ARG A 179 4.55 -42.56 -1.53
CA ARG A 179 3.22 -43.16 -1.80
C ARG A 179 3.13 -43.80 -3.19
N GLY A 180 3.80 -43.24 -4.19
CA GLY A 180 3.84 -43.81 -5.55
C GLY A 180 4.73 -45.05 -5.68
N ALA A 181 5.68 -45.26 -4.76
CA ALA A 181 6.54 -46.45 -4.74
C ALA A 181 5.91 -47.66 -4.02
N THR A 182 4.81 -47.44 -3.28
CA THR A 182 4.08 -48.47 -2.51
C THR A 182 2.74 -48.88 -3.13
N ALA A 183 2.40 -48.35 -4.30
CA ALA A 183 1.22 -48.67 -5.09
C ALA A 183 1.62 -49.43 -6.36
#